data_AF-A0AAV1UYA1-F1
#
_entry.id   AF-A0AAV1UYA1-F1
#
_cell.length_a   1.000
_cell.length_b   1.000
_cell.length_c   1.000
_cell.angle_alpha   90.00
_cell.angle_beta   90.00
_cell.angle_gamma   90.00
#
_symmetry.space_group_name_H-M   'P 1'
#
loop_
_entity.id
_entity.type
_entity.pdbx_description
1 polymer ?
#
loop_
_entity_poly.entity_id
_entity_poly.type
_entity_poly.pdbx_seq_one_letter_code
_entity_poly.pdbx_strand_id
1 'polypeptide(L)'
;MLAASITPRGEVEEMLIAISPRKDCRLKISMPPPTVETDEELLVASFDGSARIKKKGGSFSAVIWKLPEWTIVAAESRYVHDLTVNEAEYNGLLLCFELLADLDRGRVIL
;
A
#
# COMPACT_ATOMS: atom_id res chain seq x y z
N MET A 1 49.19 -6.22 -23.13
CA MET A 1 47.88 -6.57 -23.71
C MET A 1 47.01 -7.05 -22.57
N LEU A 2 46.11 -6.22 -22.03
CA LEU A 2 45.22 -6.61 -20.94
C LEU A 2 44.04 -7.36 -21.55
N ALA A 3 44.01 -8.68 -21.40
CA ALA A 3 42.89 -9.50 -21.83
C ALA A 3 41.73 -9.30 -20.83
N ALA A 4 40.61 -8.77 -21.28
CA ALA A 4 39.38 -8.77 -20.50
C ALA A 4 38.81 -10.19 -20.50
N SER A 5 38.87 -10.88 -19.37
CA SER A 5 38.20 -12.16 -19.19
C SER A 5 36.69 -11.93 -19.12
N ILE A 6 35.95 -12.43 -20.10
CA ILE A 6 34.49 -12.44 -20.09
C ILE A 6 34.09 -13.65 -19.22
N THR A 7 33.43 -13.40 -18.09
CA THR A 7 32.90 -14.48 -17.24
C THR A 7 31.97 -15.37 -18.05
N PRO A 8 32.20 -16.70 -18.10
CA PRO A 8 31.35 -17.63 -18.83
C PRO A 8 29.90 -17.57 -18.36
N ARG A 9 28.97 -17.64 -19.30
CA ARG A 9 27.52 -17.57 -19.02
C ARG A 9 27.05 -18.56 -17.93
N GLY A 10 27.67 -19.74 -17.86
CA GLY A 10 27.33 -20.75 -16.84
C GLY A 10 27.63 -20.30 -15.41
N GLU A 11 28.75 -19.60 -15.18
CA GLU A 11 29.08 -19.06 -13.86
C GLU A 11 28.09 -17.94 -13.46
N VAL A 12 27.69 -17.12 -14.42
CA VAL A 12 26.67 -16.08 -14.20
C VAL A 12 25.33 -16.72 -13.83
N GLU A 13 24.94 -17.80 -14.52
CA GLU A 13 23.67 -18.50 -14.30
C GLU A 13 23.63 -19.19 -12.92
N GLU A 14 24.74 -19.76 -12.46
CA GLU A 14 24.85 -20.29 -11.10
C GLU A 14 24.77 -19.19 -10.03
N MET A 15 25.41 -18.03 -10.25
CA MET A 15 25.28 -16.89 -9.35
C MET A 15 23.84 -16.35 -9.29
N LEU A 16 23.11 -16.39 -10.42
CA LEU A 16 21.70 -15.99 -10.48
C LEU A 16 20.79 -16.91 -9.66
N ILE A 17 21.14 -18.19 -9.49
CA ILE A 17 20.41 -19.13 -8.63
C ILE A 17 20.56 -18.72 -7.15
N ALA A 18 21.76 -18.30 -6.74
CA ALA A 18 22.02 -17.89 -5.35
C ALA A 18 21.23 -16.64 -4.93
N ILE A 19 20.97 -15.73 -5.86
CA ILE A 19 20.18 -14.50 -5.64
C ILE A 19 18.73 -14.62 -6.09
N SER A 20 18.34 -15.78 -6.65
CA SER A 20 16.96 -16.00 -7.04
C SER A 20 16.08 -15.82 -5.81
N PRO A 21 14.97 -15.06 -5.91
CA PRO A 21 14.08 -14.83 -4.79
C PRO A 21 13.68 -16.21 -4.25
N ARG A 22 14.10 -16.51 -3.02
CA ARG A 22 13.54 -17.66 -2.34
C ARG A 22 12.06 -17.39 -2.29
N LYS A 23 11.28 -18.33 -2.80
CA LYS A 23 9.83 -18.34 -2.69
C LYS A 23 9.53 -18.62 -1.20
N ASP A 24 9.94 -17.70 -0.34
CA ASP A 24 9.53 -17.69 1.04
C ASP A 24 8.00 -17.65 0.97
N CYS A 25 7.39 -18.76 1.38
CA CYS A 25 5.99 -18.78 1.75
C CYS A 25 5.88 -17.64 2.74
N ARG A 26 5.35 -16.51 2.25
CA ARG A 26 5.13 -15.24 2.97
C ARG A 26 5.05 -15.56 4.45
N LEU A 27 6.00 -15.06 5.24
CA LEU A 27 5.87 -15.08 6.69
C LEU A 27 4.45 -14.57 6.96
N LYS A 28 3.52 -15.49 7.25
CA LYS A 28 2.19 -15.15 7.71
C LYS A 28 2.44 -14.69 9.14
N ILE A 29 2.88 -13.45 9.26
CA ILE A 29 2.78 -12.72 10.51
C ILE A 29 1.29 -12.71 10.77
N SER A 30 0.84 -13.62 11.63
CA SER A 30 -0.52 -13.63 12.10
C SER A 30 -0.64 -12.44 13.03
N MET A 31 -0.85 -11.26 12.45
CA MET A 31 -1.28 -10.11 13.22
C MET A 31 -2.70 -10.43 13.66
N PRO A 32 -2.98 -10.51 14.97
CA PRO A 32 -4.36 -10.57 15.42
C PRO A 32 -5.10 -9.36 14.85
N PRO A 33 -6.34 -9.53 14.36
CA PRO A 33 -7.15 -8.38 13.95
C PRO A 33 -7.20 -7.37 15.10
N PRO A 34 -7.14 -6.06 14.83
CA PRO A 34 -7.35 -5.07 15.87
C PRO A 34 -8.71 -5.32 16.52
N THR A 35 -8.73 -5.51 17.83
CA THR A 35 -9.96 -5.60 18.63
C THR A 35 -10.46 -4.19 18.94
N VAL A 36 -11.76 -4.01 18.79
CA VAL A 36 -12.51 -2.77 19.06
C VAL A 36 -13.65 -3.14 19.99
N GLU A 37 -13.79 -2.42 21.10
CA GLU A 37 -14.94 -2.62 22.00
C GLU A 37 -16.21 -2.05 21.35
N THR A 38 -17.38 -2.61 21.68
CA THR A 38 -18.63 -2.31 20.96
C THR A 38 -19.06 -0.84 21.06
N ASP A 39 -18.66 -0.15 22.12
CA ASP A 39 -18.98 1.25 22.43
C ASP A 39 -17.78 2.20 22.26
N GLU A 40 -16.67 1.71 21.72
CA GLU A 40 -15.46 2.52 21.53
C GLU A 40 -15.66 3.55 20.40
N GLU A 41 -15.57 4.84 20.74
CA GLU A 41 -15.48 5.91 19.75
C GLU A 41 -14.07 5.97 19.18
N LEU A 42 -13.92 5.62 17.91
CA LEU A 42 -12.66 5.70 17.18
C LEU A 42 -12.87 6.04 15.71
N LEU A 43 -11.78 6.43 15.05
CA LEU A 43 -11.76 6.64 13.60
C LEU A 43 -11.21 5.40 12.89
N VAL A 44 -11.92 4.93 11.87
CA VAL A 44 -11.41 3.93 10.92
C VAL A 44 -11.12 4.64 9.62
N ALA A 45 -9.91 4.55 9.12
CA ALA A 45 -9.56 5.03 7.79
C ALA A 45 -9.48 3.84 6.83
N SER A 46 -10.06 3.99 5.64
CA SER A 46 -9.94 3.01 4.56
C SER A 46 -9.52 3.73 3.29
N PHE A 47 -8.58 3.17 2.55
CA PHE A 47 -8.14 3.71 1.27
C PHE A 47 -8.04 2.61 0.22
N ASP A 48 -8.07 3.02 -1.04
CA ASP A 48 -7.85 2.15 -2.18
C ASP A 48 -7.24 2.95 -3.33
N GLY A 49 -6.43 2.28 -4.14
CA GLY A 49 -5.75 2.83 -5.30
C GLY A 49 -5.88 1.94 -6.52
N SER A 50 -6.34 2.50 -7.64
CA SER A 50 -6.45 1.78 -8.91
C SER A 50 -5.65 2.47 -10.01
N ALA A 51 -5.00 1.70 -10.86
CA ALA A 51 -4.35 2.21 -12.06
C ALA A 51 -4.57 1.30 -13.25
N ARG A 52 -4.73 1.88 -14.45
CA ARG A 52 -4.92 1.12 -15.69
C ARG A 52 -3.83 1.46 -16.70
N ILE A 53 -3.01 0.46 -17.02
CA ILE A 53 -1.92 0.54 -18.02
C ILE A 53 -2.41 1.08 -19.37
N LYS A 54 -3.59 0.62 -19.84
CA LYS A 54 -4.13 1.02 -21.15
C LYS A 54 -4.63 2.46 -21.22
N LYS A 55 -5.01 3.04 -20.07
CA LYS A 55 -5.58 4.40 -20.00
C LYS A 55 -4.58 5.43 -19.48
N LYS A 56 -3.34 5.01 -19.14
CA LYS A 56 -2.31 5.89 -18.59
C LYS A 56 -2.87 6.77 -17.47
N GLY A 57 -3.59 6.17 -16.54
CA GLY A 57 -4.14 6.91 -15.42
C GLY A 57 -4.61 6.02 -14.31
N GLY A 58 -4.64 6.60 -13.12
CA GLY A 58 -5.06 5.97 -11.90
C GLY A 58 -5.91 6.89 -11.04
N SER A 59 -6.71 6.27 -10.19
CA SER A 59 -7.52 6.93 -9.19
C SER A 59 -7.14 6.40 -7.82
N PHE A 60 -7.29 7.22 -6.81
CA PHE A 60 -7.16 6.79 -5.43
C PHE A 60 -8.20 7.50 -4.58
N SER A 61 -8.58 6.86 -3.48
CA SER A 61 -9.63 7.35 -2.60
C SER A 61 -9.35 6.99 -1.16
N ALA A 62 -9.90 7.80 -0.26
CA ALA A 62 -9.86 7.59 1.18
C ALA A 62 -11.21 7.91 1.79
N VAL A 63 -11.59 7.16 2.82
CA VAL A 63 -12.79 7.39 3.63
C VAL A 63 -12.42 7.25 5.10
N ILE A 64 -12.83 8.23 5.90
CA ILE A 64 -12.73 8.21 7.35
C ILE A 64 -14.13 7.95 7.93
N TRP A 65 -14.26 6.88 8.68
CA TRP A 65 -15.46 6.44 9.36
C TRP A 65 -15.33 6.72 10.86
N LYS A 66 -16.43 7.04 11.54
CA LYS A 66 -16.51 7.10 13.00
C LYS A 66 -17.36 5.95 13.54
N LEU A 67 -16.79 5.17 14.45
CA LEU A 67 -17.49 4.16 15.24
C LEU A 67 -18.12 4.78 16.50
N PRO A 68 -19.15 4.12 17.09
CA PRO A 68 -19.75 2.86 16.65
C PRO A 68 -20.78 2.99 15.51
N GLU A 69 -21.19 4.21 15.14
CA GLU A 69 -22.29 4.44 14.19
C GLU A 69 -21.92 4.18 12.72
N TRP A 70 -20.64 3.91 12.42
CA TRP A 70 -20.10 3.76 11.07
C TRP A 70 -20.45 4.96 10.16
N THR A 71 -20.40 6.16 10.72
CA THR A 71 -20.71 7.39 9.99
C THR A 71 -19.50 7.85 9.18
N ILE A 72 -19.73 8.35 7.97
CA ILE A 72 -18.65 8.94 7.15
C ILE A 72 -18.38 10.35 7.68
N VAL A 73 -17.17 10.56 8.19
CA VAL A 73 -16.68 11.88 8.67
C VAL A 73 -16.07 12.67 7.52
N ALA A 74 -15.28 11.99 6.68
CA ALA A 74 -14.63 12.59 5.53
C ALA A 74 -14.44 11.53 4.43
N ALA A 75 -14.55 11.94 3.18
CA ALA A 75 -14.28 11.07 2.04
C ALA A 75 -13.79 11.91 0.86
N GLU A 76 -12.74 11.44 0.19
CA GLU A 76 -12.22 12.10 -0.99
C GLU A 76 -11.73 11.06 -2.02
N SER A 77 -11.77 11.43 -3.29
CA SER A 77 -11.14 10.66 -4.37
C SER A 77 -10.49 11.60 -5.37
N ARG A 78 -9.37 11.17 -5.94
CA ARG A 78 -8.60 11.94 -6.93
C ARG A 78 -8.23 11.05 -8.11
N TYR A 79 -8.01 11.68 -9.26
CA TYR A 79 -7.55 11.02 -10.48
C TYR A 79 -6.27 11.70 -10.98
N VAL A 80 -5.27 10.89 -11.32
CA VAL A 80 -3.96 11.36 -11.78
C VAL A 80 -3.52 10.52 -12.98
N HIS A 81 -2.92 11.18 -13.98
CA HIS A 81 -2.39 10.50 -15.16
C HIS A 81 -1.09 9.78 -14.83
N ASP A 82 -0.81 8.71 -15.58
CA ASP A 82 0.43 7.95 -15.55
C ASP A 82 0.82 7.34 -14.18
N LEU A 83 -0.16 7.02 -13.33
CA LEU A 83 0.09 6.25 -12.10
C LEU A 83 0.27 4.76 -12.37
N THR A 84 1.19 4.14 -11.64
CA THR A 84 1.22 2.69 -11.38
C THR A 84 0.25 2.32 -10.26
N VAL A 85 -0.08 1.03 -10.13
CA VAL A 85 -0.98 0.56 -9.05
C VAL A 85 -0.40 0.89 -7.68
N ASN A 86 0.89 0.65 -7.47
CA ASN A 86 1.56 0.97 -6.21
C ASN A 86 1.47 2.47 -5.89
N GLU A 87 1.72 3.34 -6.86
CA GLU A 87 1.59 4.78 -6.63
C GLU A 87 0.15 5.18 -6.31
N ALA A 88 -0.86 4.59 -6.97
CA ALA A 88 -2.26 4.86 -6.64
C ALA A 88 -2.58 4.45 -5.19
N GLU A 89 -2.14 3.27 -4.74
CA GLU A 89 -2.35 2.78 -3.37
C GLU A 89 -1.66 3.68 -2.34
N TYR A 90 -0.41 4.08 -2.60
CA TYR A 90 0.30 5.02 -1.74
C TYR A 90 -0.37 6.40 -1.68
N ASN A 91 -0.88 6.89 -2.81
CA ASN A 91 -1.62 8.14 -2.83
C ASN A 91 -2.94 8.04 -2.06
N GLY A 92 -3.61 6.88 -2.08
CA GLY A 92 -4.78 6.61 -1.23
C GLY A 92 -4.45 6.70 0.25
N LEU A 93 -3.33 6.10 0.69
CA LEU A 93 -2.85 6.19 2.06
C LEU A 93 -2.49 7.62 2.47
N LEU A 94 -1.81 8.38 1.59
CA LEU A 94 -1.50 9.78 1.84
C LEU A 94 -2.76 10.62 1.97
N LEU A 95 -3.76 10.38 1.11
CA LEU A 95 -5.05 11.03 1.18
C LEU A 95 -5.77 10.74 2.52
N CYS A 96 -5.67 9.51 3.04
CA CYS A 96 -6.14 9.20 4.39
C CYS A 96 -5.50 10.09 5.45
N PHE A 97 -4.18 10.30 5.41
CA PHE A 97 -3.48 11.16 6.36
C PHE A 97 -3.85 12.64 6.22
N GLU A 98 -4.08 13.11 4.99
CA GLU A 98 -4.60 14.46 4.74
C GLU A 98 -5.99 14.64 5.37
N LEU A 99 -6.92 13.72 5.13
CA LEU A 99 -8.28 13.80 5.71
C LEU A 99 -8.27 13.69 7.24
N LEU A 100 -7.38 12.87 7.79
CA LEU A 100 -7.18 12.76 9.24
C LEU A 100 -6.54 14.03 9.82
N ALA A 101 -5.81 14.82 9.02
CA ALA A 101 -5.04 15.96 9.50
C ALA A 101 -5.94 17.00 10.21
N ASP A 102 -7.14 17.19 9.67
CA ASP A 102 -8.11 18.20 10.09
C ASP A 102 -9.08 17.70 11.18
N LEU A 103 -8.93 16.44 11.62
CA LEU A 103 -9.79 15.84 12.66
C LEU A 103 -9.12 15.85 14.03
N ASP A 104 -9.93 15.98 15.08
CA ASP A 104 -9.49 15.73 16.46
C ASP A 104 -9.27 14.22 16.63
N ARG A 105 -8.00 13.82 16.75
CA ARG A 105 -7.57 12.43 16.58
C ARG A 105 -7.44 11.73 17.93
N GLY A 106 -8.40 10.84 18.22
CA GLY A 106 -8.26 9.77 19.21
C GLY A 106 -7.54 8.55 18.64
N ARG A 107 -8.01 7.34 18.97
CA ARG A 107 -7.50 6.10 18.37
C ARG A 107 -7.91 6.03 16.90
N VAL A 108 -6.97 5.66 16.03
CA VAL A 108 -7.20 5.46 14.58
C VAL A 108 -6.83 4.03 14.21
N ILE A 109 -7.64 3.40 13.37
CA ILE A 109 -7.38 2.10 12.74
C ILE A 109 -7.30 2.32 11.22
N LEU A 110 -6.29 1.75 10.56
CA LEU A 110 -6.07 1.78 9.11
C LEU A 110 -6.33 0.40 8.50
#